data_AF-A0A7Y0SDH2-F1
#
_entry.id   AF-A0A7Y0SDH2-F1
#
_cell.length_a   1.000
_cell.length_b   1.000
_cell.length_c   1.000
_cell.angle_alpha   90.00
_cell.angle_beta   90.00
_cell.angle_gamma   90.00
#
_symmetry.space_group_name_H-M   'P 1'
#
loop_
_entity.id
_entity.type
_entity.pdbx_description
1 polymer ?
#
loop_
_entity_poly.entity_id
_entity_poly.type
_entity_poly.pdbx_seq_one_letter_code
_entity_poly.pdbx_strand_id
1 'polypeptide(L)'
;VLKTTIRQNLKLSTPSSSDDELNQALQQAQLKIDLNSDASVLSGGEQQRVAIANTFLTQANVLLLDEPTSALDKNTAFTVIRNLAKFAKTQD
;
A
#
# COMPACT_ATOMS: atom_id res chain seq x y z
N VAL A 1 3.33 3.24 -10.02
CA VAL A 1 4.48 2.42 -9.57
C VAL A 1 5.62 2.62 -10.57
N LEU A 2 6.81 2.99 -10.10
CA LEU A 2 8.01 3.20 -10.92
C LEU A 2 8.76 1.88 -11.14
N LYS A 3 9.52 1.79 -12.25
CA LYS A 3 10.38 0.64 -12.61
C LYS A 3 11.63 0.58 -11.73
N THR A 4 11.42 0.23 -10.46
CA THR A 4 12.47 0.04 -9.46
C THR A 4 11.95 -0.91 -8.38
N THR A 5 12.71 -1.12 -7.30
CA THR A 5 12.31 -2.00 -6.21
C THR A 5 11.03 -1.52 -5.50
N ILE A 6 10.33 -2.44 -4.84
CA ILE A 6 9.18 -2.13 -3.99
C ILE A 6 9.58 -1.13 -2.90
N ARG A 7 10.73 -1.34 -2.26
CA ARG A 7 11.30 -0.44 -1.25
C ARG A 7 11.38 0.99 -1.74
N GLN A 8 11.96 1.19 -2.92
CA GLN A 8 12.13 2.54 -3.47
C GLN A 8 10.77 3.16 -3.81
N ASN A 9 9.83 2.39 -4.37
CA ASN A 9 8.47 2.85 -4.62
C ASN A 9 7.76 3.37 -3.35
N LEU A 10 7.93 2.68 -2.22
CA LEU A 10 7.32 3.09 -0.96
C LEU A 10 8.02 4.30 -0.34
N LYS A 11 9.35 4.33 -0.38
CA LYS A 11 10.15 5.44 0.17
C LYS A 11 10.00 6.77 -0.57
N LEU A 12 9.39 6.79 -1.76
CA LEU A 12 9.08 8.04 -2.46
C LEU A 12 8.15 8.94 -1.63
N SER A 13 7.15 8.33 -0.98
CA SER A 13 6.19 9.05 -0.15
C SER A 13 6.66 9.17 1.30
N THR A 14 7.51 8.25 1.76
CA THR A 14 8.02 8.23 3.14
C THR A 14 9.52 7.85 3.22
N PRO A 15 10.43 8.80 2.96
CA PRO A 15 11.87 8.52 2.87
C PRO A 15 12.48 7.92 4.14
N SER A 16 11.94 8.32 5.31
CA SER A 16 12.45 7.95 6.63
C SER A 16 11.91 6.63 7.18
N SER A 17 10.95 5.98 6.50
CA SER A 17 10.36 4.74 7.00
C SER A 17 11.38 3.60 7.02
N SER A 18 11.36 2.86 8.12
CA SER A 18 12.10 1.61 8.34
C SER A 18 11.50 0.45 7.53
N ASP A 19 12.28 -0.59 7.28
CA ASP A 19 11.79 -1.77 6.54
C ASP A 19 10.63 -2.48 7.24
N ASP A 20 10.59 -2.44 8.57
CA ASP A 20 9.50 -3.01 9.35
C ASP A 20 8.19 -2.25 9.09
N GLU A 21 8.23 -0.91 9.07
CA GLU A 21 7.07 -0.09 8.72
C GLU A 21 6.62 -0.34 7.28
N LEU A 22 7.57 -0.45 6.33
CA LEU A 22 7.25 -0.77 4.94
C LEU A 22 6.55 -2.13 4.80
N ASN A 23 7.05 -3.15 5.51
CA ASN A 23 6.46 -4.49 5.52
C ASN A 23 5.08 -4.50 6.19
N GLN A 24 4.90 -3.76 7.28
CA GLN A 24 3.60 -3.60 7.93
C GLN A 24 2.58 -2.95 7.00
N ALA A 25 2.96 -1.90 6.27
CA ALA A 25 2.11 -1.26 5.29
C ALA A 25 1.70 -2.20 4.14
N LEU A 26 2.65 -2.99 3.61
CA LEU A 26 2.37 -4.02 2.61
C LEU A 26 1.40 -5.08 3.14
N GLN A 27 1.56 -5.50 4.40
CA GLN A 27 0.66 -6.45 5.05
C GLN A 27 -0.76 -5.88 5.22
N GLN A 28 -0.90 -4.61 5.62
CA GLN A 28 -2.19 -3.93 5.70
C GLN A 28 -2.89 -3.88 4.33
N ALA A 29 -2.10 -3.71 3.27
CA ALA A 29 -2.56 -3.76 1.88
C ALA A 29 -2.79 -5.17 1.33
N GLN A 30 -2.63 -6.23 2.14
CA GLN A 30 -2.76 -7.65 1.72
C GLN A 30 -1.77 -8.05 0.61
N LEU A 31 -0.56 -7.51 0.64
CA LEU A 31 0.51 -7.85 -0.30
C LEU A 31 1.71 -8.43 0.44
N LYS A 32 2.08 -9.67 0.08
CA LYS A 32 3.30 -10.32 0.58
C LYS A 32 4.32 -10.37 -0.54
N ILE A 33 5.31 -9.48 -0.48
CA ILE A 33 6.37 -9.37 -1.48
C ILE A 33 7.68 -8.93 -0.80
N ASP A 34 8.82 -9.32 -1.37
CA ASP A 34 10.12 -8.85 -0.90
C ASP A 34 10.31 -7.38 -1.30
N LEU A 35 10.76 -6.55 -0.35
CA LEU A 35 11.08 -5.14 -0.58
C LEU A 35 12.09 -4.91 -1.72
N ASN A 36 12.95 -5.89 -2.00
CA ASN A 36 13.96 -5.84 -3.06
C ASN A 36 13.45 -6.37 -4.41
N SER A 37 12.21 -6.88 -4.48
CA SER A 37 11.59 -7.31 -5.74
C SER A 37 11.44 -6.14 -6.70
N ASP A 38 11.63 -6.40 -7.98
CA ASP A 38 11.39 -5.42 -9.05
C ASP A 38 9.88 -5.15 -9.18
N ALA A 39 9.46 -3.89 -9.10
CA ALA A 39 8.06 -3.52 -9.22
C ALA A 39 7.56 -3.59 -10.69
N SER A 40 8.46 -3.74 -11.67
CA SER A 40 8.10 -3.84 -13.09
C SER A 40 7.33 -5.12 -13.45
N VAL A 41 7.46 -6.18 -12.63
CA VAL A 41 6.82 -7.49 -12.86
C VAL A 41 5.46 -7.64 -12.17
N LEU A 42 5.01 -6.60 -11.45
CA LEU A 42 3.76 -6.66 -10.70
C LEU A 42 2.54 -6.68 -11.63
N SER A 43 1.57 -7.53 -11.30
CA SER A 43 0.22 -7.46 -11.86
C SER A 43 -0.48 -6.15 -11.48
N GLY A 44 -1.55 -5.78 -12.20
CA GLY A 44 -2.31 -4.56 -11.92
C GLY A 44 -2.83 -4.50 -10.47
N GLY A 45 -3.33 -5.63 -9.95
CA GLY A 45 -3.79 -5.72 -8.56
C GLY A 45 -2.66 -5.57 -7.54
N GLU A 46 -1.46 -6.08 -7.83
CA GLU A 46 -0.29 -5.87 -6.95
C GLU A 46 0.20 -4.42 -6.99
N GLN A 47 0.23 -3.79 -8.17
CA GLN A 47 0.56 -2.37 -8.28
C GLN A 47 -0.42 -1.50 -7.49
N GLN A 48 -1.72 -1.83 -7.55
CA GLN A 48 -2.75 -1.15 -6.77
C GLN A 48 -2.54 -1.35 -5.27
N ARG A 49 -2.19 -2.57 -4.81
CA ARG A 49 -1.85 -2.81 -3.40
C ARG A 49 -0.58 -2.09 -2.94
N VAL A 50 0.43 -1.91 -3.79
CA VAL A 50 1.59 -1.07 -3.47
C VAL A 50 1.18 0.40 -3.30
N ALA A 51 0.30 0.91 -4.16
CA ALA A 51 -0.25 2.27 -4.02
C ALA A 51 -1.06 2.43 -2.72
N ILE A 52 -1.86 1.43 -2.36
CA ILE A 52 -2.58 1.38 -1.08
C ILE A 52 -1.62 1.30 0.11
N ALA A 53 -0.53 0.53 0.01
CA ALA A 53 0.46 0.43 1.09
C ALA A 53 1.05 1.80 1.44
N ASN A 54 1.31 2.66 0.46
CA ASN A 54 1.75 4.04 0.69
C ASN A 54 0.77 4.86 1.55
N THR A 55 -0.53 4.59 1.46
CA THR A 55 -1.53 5.24 2.28
C THR A 55 -1.35 4.95 3.77
N PHE A 56 -0.90 3.75 4.14
CA PHE A 56 -0.68 3.40 5.54
C PHE A 56 0.59 4.01 6.14
N LEU A 57 1.48 4.54 5.29
CA LEU A 57 2.72 5.18 5.71
C LEU A 57 2.57 6.70 5.88
N THR A 58 1.52 7.31 5.31
CA THR A 58 1.32 8.77 5.38
C THR A 58 0.69 9.22 6.70
N GLN A 59 0.87 10.49 7.04
CA GLN A 59 0.22 11.18 8.17
C GLN A 59 -0.89 12.13 7.68
N ALA A 60 -1.57 11.77 6.59
CA ALA A 60 -2.60 12.63 6.00
C ALA A 60 -3.88 12.65 6.85
N ASN A 61 -4.39 13.85 7.12
CA ASN A 61 -5.66 14.05 7.83
C ASN A 61 -6.90 13.69 6.99
N VAL A 62 -6.74 13.64 5.66
CA VAL A 62 -7.82 13.33 4.72
C VAL A 62 -7.32 12.31 3.71
N LEU A 63 -8.11 11.26 3.53
CA LEU A 63 -7.84 10.20 2.56
C LEU A 63 -8.90 10.21 1.46
N LEU A 64 -8.46 10.50 0.23
CA LEU A 64 -9.29 10.38 -0.98
C LEU A 64 -8.82 9.18 -1.79
N LEU A 65 -9.76 8.30 -2.14
CA LEU A 65 -9.48 7.07 -2.87
C LEU A 65 -10.39 7.01 -4.10
N ASP A 66 -9.81 6.93 -5.29
CA ASP A 66 -10.54 6.72 -6.52
C ASP A 66 -10.43 5.25 -6.95
N GLU A 67 -11.58 4.57 -6.98
CA GLU A 67 -11.72 3.14 -7.26
C GLU A 67 -10.58 2.24 -6.69
N PRO A 68 -10.27 2.30 -5.37
CA PRO A 68 -9.06 1.71 -4.79
C PRO A 68 -9.00 0.17 -4.82
N THR A 69 -10.06 -0.48 -5.28
CA THR A 69 -10.18 -1.95 -5.33
C THR A 69 -10.54 -2.49 -6.71
N SER A 70 -10.53 -1.66 -7.76
CA SER A 70 -10.96 -2.04 -9.11
C SER A 70 -10.22 -3.25 -9.71
N ALA A 71 -8.95 -3.47 -9.34
CA ALA A 71 -8.14 -4.61 -9.80
C ALA A 71 -7.98 -5.71 -8.73
N LEU A 72 -8.81 -5.73 -7.67
CA LEU A 72 -8.73 -6.70 -6.58
C LEU A 72 -9.93 -7.68 -6.61
N ASP A 73 -9.71 -8.92 -6.17
CA ASP A 73 -10.80 -9.84 -5.91
C ASP A 73 -11.64 -9.37 -4.70
N LYS A 74 -12.87 -9.88 -4.59
CA LYS A 74 -13.84 -9.43 -3.58
C LYS A 74 -13.34 -9.56 -2.14
N ASN A 75 -12.61 -10.62 -1.81
CA ASN A 75 -12.16 -10.88 -0.43
C ASN A 75 -11.01 -9.95 -0.06
N THR A 76 -10.07 -9.76 -0.98
CA THR A 76 -8.95 -8.82 -0.81
C THR A 76 -9.47 -7.39 -0.72
N ALA A 77 -10.37 -6.99 -1.63
CA ALA A 77 -11.00 -5.67 -1.63
C ALA A 77 -11.68 -5.36 -0.29
N PHE A 78 -12.50 -6.28 0.22
CA PHE A 78 -13.18 -6.12 1.50
C PHE A 78 -12.19 -5.91 2.65
N THR A 79 -11.14 -6.72 2.71
CA THR A 79 -10.14 -6.65 3.79
C THR A 79 -9.36 -5.34 3.74
N VAL A 80 -8.92 -4.93 2.55
CA VAL A 80 -8.19 -3.68 2.34
C VAL A 80 -9.04 -2.46 2.73
N ILE A 81 -10.29 -2.39 2.28
CA ILE A 81 -11.21 -1.30 2.66
C ILE A 81 -11.43 -1.26 4.16
N ARG A 82 -11.60 -2.42 4.80
CA ARG A 82 -11.72 -2.51 6.26
C ARG A 82 -10.49 -1.96 6.97
N ASN A 83 -9.28 -2.25 6.48
CA ASN A 83 -8.03 -1.75 7.07
C ASN A 83 -7.89 -0.24 6.86
N LEU A 84 -8.20 0.27 5.67
CA LEU A 84 -8.18 1.71 5.37
C LEU A 84 -9.19 2.49 6.24
N ALA A 85 -10.40 1.96 6.42
CA ALA A 85 -11.41 2.58 7.29
C ALA A 85 -11.01 2.59 8.77
N LYS A 86 -10.24 1.60 9.24
CA LYS A 86 -9.67 1.62 10.59
C LYS A 86 -8.56 2.66 10.71
N PHE A 87 -7.64 2.68 9.75
CA PHE A 87 -6.53 3.62 9.69
C PHE A 87 -7.03 5.08 9.70
N ALA A 88 -8.06 5.38 8.91
CA ALA A 88 -8.65 6.73 8.87
C ALA A 88 -9.28 7.17 10.21
N LYS A 89 -9.75 6.24 11.05
CA LYS A 89 -10.36 6.55 12.35
C LYS A 89 -9.36 6.72 13.48
N THR A 90 -8.15 6.19 13.33
CA THR A 90 -7.09 6.27 14.37
C THR A 90 -6.26 7.55 14.29
N GLN A 91 -6.55 8.42 13.33
CA GLN A 91 -5.86 9.70 13.12
C GLN A 91 -6.59 10.90 13.76
N ASP A 92 -7.70 10.66 14.47
CA ASP A 92 -8.40 11.63 15.33
C ASP A 92 -7.90 11.53 16.78
#